data_AF-A0A356QGN0-F1
#
_entry.id   AF-A0A356QGN0-F1
#
_cell.length_a   1.000
_cell.length_b   1.000
_cell.length_c   1.000
_cell.angle_alpha   90.00
_cell.angle_beta   90.00
_cell.angle_gamma   90.00
#
_symmetry.space_group_name_H-M   'P 1'
#
loop_
_entity.id
_entity.type
_entity.pdbx_description
1 polymer ?
#
loop_
_entity_poly.entity_id
_entity_poly.type
_entity_poly.pdbx_seq_one_letter_code
_entity_poly.pdbx_strand_id
1 'polypeptide(L)'
;GKSTLMNRILGQKISITSRRPQTTRHQVMGIKTVEETQFIYVDTPGMHIMSKDRNKAINRFMNQAATQALRDVDCVVFIIDRTRWTEEDQAVLKRLEHVKAPVIL
;
A
#
# COMPACT_ATOMS: atom_id res chain seq x y z
N GLY A 1 -6.36 3.94 6.10
CA GLY A 1 -6.05 2.53 6.45
C GLY A 1 -4.56 2.33 6.51
N LYS A 2 -3.93 2.05 5.35
CA LYS A 2 -2.51 1.70 5.19
C LYS A 2 -1.51 2.57 5.99
N SER A 3 -1.37 3.84 5.64
CA SER A 3 -0.43 4.77 6.28
C SER A 3 -0.69 4.97 7.78
N THR A 4 -1.95 4.87 8.21
CA THR A 4 -2.32 4.92 9.64
C THR A 4 -1.83 3.67 10.38
N LEU A 5 -2.01 2.48 9.80
CA LEU A 5 -1.50 1.23 10.38
C LEU A 5 0.02 1.25 10.45
N MET A 6 0.69 1.67 9.38
CA MET A 6 2.15 1.77 9.34
C MET A 6 2.67 2.69 10.45
N ASN A 7 2.14 3.91 10.57
CA ASN A 7 2.53 4.83 11.64
C ASN A 7 2.33 4.23 13.04
N ARG A 8 1.24 3.47 13.22
CA ARG A 8 0.96 2.78 14.50
C ARG A 8 1.97 1.66 14.78
N ILE A 9 2.32 0.86 13.78
CA ILE A 9 3.33 -0.20 13.92
C ILE A 9 4.70 0.40 14.28
N LEU A 10 5.09 1.48 13.59
CA LEU A 10 6.37 2.16 13.79
C LEU A 10 6.42 2.99 15.07
N GLY A 11 5.28 3.33 15.68
CA GLY A 11 5.20 4.18 16.86
C GLY A 11 5.50 5.66 16.60
N GLN A 12 5.58 6.07 15.33
CA GLN A 12 5.90 7.43 14.91
C GLN A 12 5.18 7.79 13.62
N LYS A 13 4.96 9.09 13.40
CA LYS A 13 4.27 9.63 12.23
C LYS A 13 5.24 9.80 11.06
N ILE A 14 5.53 8.72 10.36
CA ILE A 14 6.44 8.69 9.19
C ILE A 14 5.69 8.93 7.88
N SER A 15 4.57 8.23 7.68
CA SER A 15 3.75 8.39 6.49
C SER A 15 2.69 9.47 6.65
N ILE A 16 2.42 10.20 5.57
CA ILE A 16 1.43 11.27 5.53
C ILE A 16 0.03 10.65 5.65
N THR A 17 -0.75 11.14 6.60
CA THR A 17 -2.14 10.70 6.83
C THR A 17 -3.10 11.87 6.61
N SER A 18 -4.13 11.67 5.79
CA SER A 18 -5.15 12.67 5.47
C SER A 18 -6.45 11.99 5.02
N ARG A 19 -7.56 12.72 5.11
CA ARG A 19 -8.84 12.31 4.51
C ARG A 19 -8.87 12.51 2.99
N ARG A 20 -7.90 13.24 2.43
CA ARG A 20 -7.78 13.40 0.97
C ARG A 20 -7.26 12.10 0.34
N PRO A 21 -7.86 11.62 -0.76
CA PRO A 21 -7.33 10.49 -1.51
C PRO A 21 -5.93 10.82 -2.07
N GLN A 22 -5.16 9.78 -2.41
CA GLN A 22 -3.85 9.90 -3.08
C GLN A 22 -2.80 10.72 -2.31
N THR A 23 -2.83 10.61 -0.98
CA THR A 23 -1.89 11.31 -0.11
C THR A 23 -0.48 10.71 -0.15
N THR A 24 -0.36 9.38 -0.35
CA THR A 24 0.92 8.68 -0.56
C THR A 24 1.20 8.56 -2.05
N ARG A 25 2.08 9.39 -2.59
CA ARG A 25 2.45 9.40 -4.03
C ARG A 25 3.78 8.71 -4.32
N HIS A 26 4.70 8.81 -3.36
CA HIS A 26 5.98 8.12 -3.39
C HIS A 26 5.95 6.98 -2.38
N GLN A 27 6.75 5.95 -2.63
CA GLN A 27 6.98 4.89 -1.68
C GLN A 27 7.63 5.48 -0.42
N VAL A 28 7.01 5.24 0.73
CA VAL A 28 7.58 5.62 2.04
C VAL A 28 8.07 4.35 2.71
N MET A 29 9.33 4.34 3.15
CA MET A 29 9.89 3.24 3.91
C MET A 29 9.97 3.61 5.39
N GLY A 30 9.63 2.65 6.24
CA GLY A 30 9.75 2.78 7.69
C GLY A 30 10.42 1.54 8.25
N ILE A 31 11.36 1.75 9.17
CA ILE A 31 12.15 0.68 9.75
C ILE A 31 11.71 0.51 11.20
N LYS A 32 11.44 -0.73 11.60
CA LYS A 32 11.29 -1.11 13.01
C LYS A 32 12.23 -2.25 13.32
N THR A 33 13.13 -2.01 14.26
CA THR A 33 13.99 -3.04 14.81
C THR A 33 13.37 -3.60 16.08
N VAL A 34 13.28 -4.92 16.19
CA VAL A 34 12.86 -5.63 17.39
C VAL A 34 13.95 -6.66 17.69
N GLU A 35 14.61 -6.52 18.84
CA GLU A 35 15.77 -7.34 19.21
C GLU A 35 16.83 -7.30 18.09
N GLU A 36 17.17 -8.47 17.52
CA GLU A 36 18.16 -8.61 16.45
C GLU A 36 17.54 -8.60 15.04
N THR A 37 16.24 -8.36 14.92
CA THR A 37 15.52 -8.41 13.63
C THR A 37 15.07 -7.03 13.18
N GLN A 38 15.30 -6.71 11.91
CA GLN A 38 14.86 -5.47 11.29
C GLN A 38 13.70 -5.71 10.33
N PHE A 39 12.58 -5.03 10.57
CA PHE A 39 11.42 -5.06 9.70
C PHE A 39 11.36 -3.77 8.87
N ILE A 40 11.33 -3.91 7.55
CA ILE A 40 11.20 -2.80 6.61
C ILE A 40 9.76 -2.76 6.11
N TYR A 41 9.02 -1.75 6.56
CA TYR A 41 7.65 -1.50 6.13
C TYR A 41 7.65 -0.55 4.94
N VAL A 42 6.88 -0.92 3.93
CA VAL A 42 6.74 -0.14 2.71
C VAL A 42 5.30 0.35 2.59
N ASP A 43 5.08 1.66 2.64
CA ASP A 43 3.80 2.26 2.25
C ASP A 43 3.78 2.45 0.75
N THR A 44 2.82 1.80 0.10
CA THR A 44 2.61 1.94 -1.34
C THR A 44 1.50 2.95 -1.63
N PRO A 45 1.60 3.68 -2.76
CA PRO A 45 0.48 4.43 -3.27
C PRO A 45 -0.78 3.55 -3.38
N GLY A 46 -1.95 4.14 -3.12
CA GLY A 46 -3.22 3.43 -3.35
C GLY A 46 -3.31 2.96 -4.79
N MET A 47 -3.56 1.66 -4.99
CA MET A 47 -3.86 1.13 -6.32
C MET A 47 -5.28 1.53 -6.71
N HIS A 48 -5.38 2.40 -7.71
CA HIS A 48 -6.67 2.95 -8.16
C HIS A 48 -6.97 2.53 -9.60
N ILE A 49 -8.24 2.32 -9.90
CA ILE A 49 -8.69 2.04 -11.26
C ILE A 49 -8.72 3.36 -12.03
N MET A 50 -8.06 3.37 -13.20
CA MET A 50 -7.84 4.59 -13.99
C MET A 50 -9.12 5.25 -14.53
N SER A 51 -10.28 4.60 -14.45
CA SER A 51 -11.53 5.05 -15.08
C SER A 51 -12.24 6.18 -14.33
N LYS A 52 -11.93 6.42 -13.05
CA LYS A 52 -12.67 7.38 -12.19
C LYS A 52 -11.98 8.74 -12.00
N ASP A 53 -10.75 8.93 -12.49
CA ASP A 53 -9.94 10.11 -12.16
C ASP A 53 -9.45 10.91 -13.37
N ARG A 54 -9.50 12.24 -13.24
CA ARG A 54 -9.11 13.19 -14.30
C ARG A 54 -7.61 13.17 -14.63
N ASN A 55 -6.76 12.67 -13.73
CA ASN A 55 -5.30 12.67 -13.89
C ASN A 55 -4.73 11.28 -14.24
N LYS A 56 -4.88 10.87 -15.51
CA LYS A 56 -4.36 9.56 -15.99
C LYS A 56 -2.86 9.36 -15.75
N ALA A 57 -2.05 10.42 -15.85
CA ALA A 57 -0.60 10.33 -15.66
C ALA A 57 -0.20 9.96 -14.23
N ILE A 58 -0.82 10.60 -13.23
CA ILE A 58 -0.50 10.33 -11.82
C ILE A 58 -0.95 8.93 -11.41
N ASN A 59 -2.11 8.49 -11.88
CA ASN A 59 -2.61 7.13 -11.62
C ASN A 59 -1.69 6.07 -12.22
N ARG A 60 -1.15 6.30 -13.42
CA ARG A 60 -0.19 5.38 -14.04
C ARG A 60 1.09 5.30 -13.21
N PHE A 61 1.65 6.44 -12.82
CA PHE A 61 2.84 6.51 -11.97
C PHE A 61 2.63 5.79 -10.63
N MET A 62 1.51 6.06 -9.94
CA MET A 62 1.20 5.44 -8.65
C MET A 62 1.00 3.93 -8.77
N ASN A 63 0.31 3.46 -9.81
CA ASN A 63 0.16 2.02 -10.05
C ASN A 63 1.49 1.33 -10.36
N GLN A 64 2.39 2.00 -11.09
CA GLN A 64 3.74 1.48 -11.37
C GLN A 64 4.55 1.38 -10.07
N ALA A 65 4.54 2.42 -9.24
CA ALA A 65 5.21 2.42 -7.94
C ALA A 65 4.68 1.32 -7.01
N ALA A 66 3.36 1.13 -6.94
CA ALA A 66 2.75 0.05 -6.15
C ALA A 66 3.12 -1.33 -6.70
N THR A 67 3.15 -1.51 -8.02
CA THR A 67 3.54 -2.78 -8.65
C THR A 67 5.01 -3.11 -8.41
N GLN A 68 5.90 -2.11 -8.47
CA GLN A 68 7.31 -2.31 -8.17
C GLN A 68 7.52 -2.75 -6.73
N ALA A 69 6.87 -2.07 -5.78
CA ALA A 69 6.97 -2.44 -4.37
C ALA A 69 6.50 -3.89 -4.09
N LEU A 70 5.49 -4.39 -4.81
CA LEU A 70 5.03 -5.78 -4.65
C LEU A 70 6.03 -6.83 -5.15
N ARG A 71 7.04 -6.47 -5.95
CA ARG A 71 8.05 -7.41 -6.44
C ARG A 71 9.16 -7.68 -5.43
N ASP A 72 9.45 -6.69 -4.60
CA ASP A 72 10.65 -6.66 -3.76
C ASP A 72 10.34 -7.00 -2.28
N VAL A 73 9.10 -7.36 -1.95
CA VAL A 73 8.65 -7.63 -0.57
C VAL A 73 8.59 -9.12 -0.25
N ASP A 74 8.96 -9.46 0.98
CA ASP A 74 8.86 -10.84 1.51
C ASP A 74 7.46 -11.21 2.00
N CYS A 75 6.60 -10.21 2.25
CA CYS A 75 5.22 -10.40 2.71
C CYS A 75 4.35 -9.19 2.32
N VAL A 76 3.09 -9.44 1.99
CA VAL A 76 2.10 -8.40 1.69
C VAL A 76 1.01 -8.42 2.75
N VAL A 77 0.65 -7.24 3.26
CA VAL A 77 -0.54 -7.06 4.12
C VAL A 77 -1.63 -6.35 3.30
N PHE A 78 -2.70 -7.08 2.99
CA PHE A 78 -3.83 -6.62 2.23
C PHE A 78 -4.92 -6.07 3.14
N ILE A 79 -5.00 -4.74 3.24
CA ILE A 79 -5.96 -4.07 4.13
C ILE A 79 -7.24 -3.73 3.38
N ILE A 80 -8.37 -4.20 3.89
CA ILE A 80 -9.71 -3.92 3.36
C ILE A 80 -10.58 -3.14 4.36
N ASP A 81 -11.62 -2.47 3.86
CA ASP A 81 -12.67 -1.94 4.72
C ASP A 81 -13.62 -3.07 5.13
N ARG A 82 -13.91 -3.20 6.43
CA ARG A 82 -14.81 -4.24 6.95
C ARG A 82 -16.22 -4.14 6.37
N THR A 83 -16.68 -2.92 6.08
CA THR A 83 -18.07 -2.64 5.73
C THR A 83 -18.32 -2.56 4.24
N ARG A 84 -17.26 -2.61 3.42
CA ARG A 84 -17.36 -2.34 2.00
C ARG A 84 -16.33 -3.12 1.20
N TRP A 85 -16.80 -3.74 0.12
CA TRP A 85 -15.97 -4.26 -0.95
C TRP A 85 -16.21 -3.46 -2.22
N THR A 86 -15.14 -3.02 -2.90
CA THR A 86 -15.23 -2.21 -4.12
C THR A 86 -14.58 -2.91 -5.31
N GLU A 87 -14.86 -2.38 -6.50
CA GLU A 87 -14.14 -2.79 -7.71
C GLU A 87 -12.63 -2.59 -7.58
N GLU A 88 -12.18 -1.56 -6.84
CA GLU A 88 -10.75 -1.32 -6.60
C GLU A 88 -10.16 -2.43 -5.73
N ASP A 89 -10.86 -2.86 -4.68
CA ASP A 89 -10.44 -3.98 -3.84
C ASP A 89 -10.33 -5.27 -4.65
N GLN A 90 -11.32 -5.54 -5.51
CA GLN A 90 -11.29 -6.68 -6.42
C GLN A 90 -10.10 -6.61 -7.40
N ALA A 91 -9.78 -5.43 -7.92
CA ALA A 91 -8.65 -5.24 -8.82
C ALA A 91 -7.30 -5.42 -8.11
N VAL A 92 -7.20 -5.01 -6.84
CA VAL A 92 -6.03 -5.28 -5.99
C VAL A 92 -5.89 -6.77 -5.75
N LEU A 93 -6.96 -7.46 -5.33
CA LEU A 93 -6.93 -8.90 -5.08
C LEU A 93 -6.43 -9.70 -6.29
N LYS A 94 -6.95 -9.41 -7.49
CA LYS A 94 -6.49 -10.04 -8.74
C LYS A 94 -5.00 -9.85 -9.02
N ARG A 95 -4.41 -8.73 -8.60
CA ARG A 95 -2.95 -8.53 -8.73
C ARG A 95 -2.18 -9.34 -7.70
N LEU A 96 -2.70 -9.43 -6.48
CA LEU A 96 -2.09 -10.19 -5.39
C LEU A 96 -2.09 -11.70 -5.64
N GLU A 97 -3.07 -12.23 -6.38
CA GLU A 97 -3.11 -13.64 -6.84
C GLU A 97 -1.87 -14.05 -7.65
N HIS A 98 -1.15 -13.08 -8.24
CA HIS A 98 0.05 -13.32 -9.04
C HIS A 98 1.35 -12.96 -8.31
N VAL A 99 1.27 -12.53 -7.05
CA VAL A 99 2.44 -12.22 -6.22
C VAL A 99 2.96 -13.51 -5.59
N LYS A 100 4.29 -13.69 -5.59
CA LYS A 100 4.94 -14.87 -4.99
C LYS A 100 5.01 -14.81 -3.46
N ALA A 101 5.11 -13.59 -2.92
CA ALA A 101 5.17 -13.37 -1.49
C ALA A 101 3.85 -13.77 -0.81
N PRO A 102 3.88 -14.32 0.41
CA PRO A 102 2.68 -14.58 1.20
C PRO A 102 1.86 -13.30 1.39
N VAL A 103 0.53 -13.46 1.28
CA VAL A 103 -0.43 -12.37 1.45
C VAL A 103 -1.25 -12.64 2.72
N ILE A 104 -1.26 -11.65 3.62
CA ILE A 104 -2.04 -11.64 4.86
C ILE A 104 -3.18 -10.64 4.69
N LEU A 105 -4.39 -10.97 5.16
CA LEU A 105 -5.55 -10.07 5.20
C LEU A 105 -5.64 -9.38 6.57
#